data_AF-A0A1N6HP80-F1
#
_entry.id   AF-A0A1N6HP80-F1
#
_cell.length_a   1.000
_cell.length_b   1.000
_cell.length_c   1.000
_cell.angle_alpha   90.00
_cell.angle_beta   90.00
_cell.angle_gamma   90.00
#
_symmetry.space_group_name_H-M   'P 1'
#
loop_
_entity.id
_entity.type
_entity.pdbx_description
1 polymer ?
#
loop_
_entity_poly.entity_id
_entity_poly.type
_entity_poly.pdbx_seq_one_letter_code
_entity_poly.pdbx_strand_id
1 'polypeptide(L)'
;MKKLIFGAVTALLISGTVFANETTKDSKKADQPEQVVRTYCKITIVTTHSNGTKSYDTTYYEVSSGEAGAKQCDKIKKNVQASLSVATD
;
A
#
# COMPACT_ATOMS: atom_id res chain seq x y z
N MET A 1 -20.03 -29.71 19.65
CA MET A 1 -19.12 -29.19 18.61
C MET A 1 -19.11 -27.68 18.71
N LYS A 2 -18.05 -27.10 19.30
CA LYS A 2 -17.91 -25.66 19.49
C LYS A 2 -17.45 -25.08 18.14
N LYS A 3 -18.37 -24.51 17.36
CA LYS A 3 -18.02 -23.80 16.12
C LYS A 3 -17.16 -22.60 16.52
N LEU A 4 -15.88 -22.64 16.13
CA LEU A 4 -14.99 -21.50 16.22
C LEU A 4 -15.61 -20.37 15.38
N ILE A 5 -16.03 -19.30 16.04
CA ILE A 5 -16.45 -18.08 15.37
C ILE A 5 -15.17 -17.49 14.80
N PHE A 6 -14.94 -17.71 13.50
CA PHE A 6 -13.98 -16.94 12.73
C PHE A 6 -14.25 -15.47 13.04
N GLY A 7 -13.27 -14.77 13.60
CA GLY A 7 -13.40 -13.35 13.93
C GLY A 7 -13.77 -12.58 12.67
N ALA A 8 -15.06 -12.27 12.51
CA ALA A 8 -15.57 -11.71 11.28
C ALA A 8 -14.96 -10.31 11.06
N VAL A 9 -14.42 -10.08 9.87
CA VAL A 9 -14.01 -8.74 9.41
C VAL A 9 -15.26 -7.90 9.22
N THR A 10 -15.33 -6.76 9.90
CA THR A 10 -16.48 -5.85 9.89
C THR A 10 -16.35 -4.75 8.84
N ALA A 11 -15.14 -4.26 8.59
CA ALA A 11 -14.89 -3.24 7.57
C ALA A 11 -13.48 -3.35 6.96
N LEU A 12 -13.38 -3.04 5.68
CA LEU A 12 -12.12 -3.01 4.93
C LEU A 12 -11.97 -1.65 4.23
N LEU A 13 -10.95 -0.88 4.60
CA LEU A 13 -10.64 0.42 3.98
C LEU A 13 -9.28 0.34 3.30
N ILE A 14 -9.21 0.70 2.01
CA ILE A 14 -7.97 0.66 1.25
C ILE A 14 -7.63 2.08 0.80
N SER A 15 -6.44 2.55 1.17
CA SER A 15 -5.89 3.84 0.77
C SER A 15 -4.60 3.66 -0.02
N GLY A 16 -4.34 4.58 -0.94
CA GLY A 16 -3.16 4.56 -1.80
C GLY A 16 -2.57 5.96 -1.89
N THR A 17 -1.27 6.12 -1.60
CA THR A 17 -0.56 7.40 -1.75
C THR A 17 0.73 7.22 -2.53
N VAL A 18 0.99 8.13 -3.48
CA VAL A 18 2.25 8.18 -4.22
C VAL A 18 3.22 9.07 -3.48
N PHE A 19 4.45 8.59 -3.30
CA PHE A 19 5.53 9.39 -2.75
C PHE A 19 6.83 9.12 -3.52
N ALA A 20 7.63 10.17 -3.70
CA ALA A 20 9.00 10.04 -4.17
C ALA A 20 9.87 9.69 -2.96
N ASN A 21 10.59 8.58 -3.01
CA ASN A 21 11.61 8.31 -2.00
C ASN A 21 12.86 9.11 -2.40
N GLU A 22 12.91 10.37 -1.98
CA GLU A 22 14.13 11.16 -2.05
C GLU A 22 15.09 10.60 -1.00
N THR A 23 15.96 9.66 -1.40
CA THR A 23 17.10 9.28 -0.56
C THR A 23 17.88 10.55 -0.27
N THR A 24 17.82 11.03 0.97
CA THR A 24 18.44 12.28 1.40
C THR A 24 19.93 12.21 1.06
N LYS A 25 20.36 13.12 0.19
CA LYS A 25 21.76 13.48 -0.04
C LYS A 25 22.34 13.87 1.32
N ASP A 26 23.05 12.97 2.00
CA ASP A 26 24.04 13.42 2.97
C ASP A 26 25.18 14.04 2.15
N SER A 27 25.13 15.37 2.14
CA SER A 27 25.96 16.24 1.33
C SER A 27 27.40 16.15 1.81
N LYS A 28 28.24 15.38 1.10
CA LYS A 28 29.66 15.65 0.77
C LYS A 28 30.38 14.36 0.35
N LYS A 29 30.42 14.09 -0.95
CA LYS A 29 31.61 13.65 -1.71
C LYS A 29 31.20 13.41 -3.16
N ALA A 30 31.93 14.06 -4.08
CA ALA A 30 31.89 13.76 -5.51
C ALA A 30 32.29 12.29 -5.72
N ASP A 31 31.75 11.66 -6.76
CA ASP A 31 31.96 10.25 -7.19
C ASP A 31 30.92 9.20 -6.70
N GLN A 32 29.61 9.41 -6.91
CA GLN A 32 28.56 8.41 -6.66
C GLN A 32 27.52 8.37 -7.81
N PRO A 33 26.97 7.18 -8.14
CA PRO A 33 26.17 6.93 -9.34
C PRO A 33 24.83 7.68 -9.31
N GLU A 34 24.29 7.96 -10.51
CA GLU A 34 23.00 8.64 -10.77
C GLU A 34 21.99 8.54 -9.62
N GLN A 35 21.52 9.69 -9.12
CA GLN A 35 20.38 9.74 -8.20
C GLN A 35 19.15 9.15 -8.90
N VAL A 36 18.92 7.86 -8.71
CA VAL A 36 17.70 7.20 -9.19
C VAL A 36 16.57 7.58 -8.23
N VAL A 37 15.83 8.64 -8.55
CA VAL A 37 14.60 9.02 -7.85
C VAL A 37 13.57 7.91 -8.12
N ARG A 38 13.33 7.04 -7.14
CA ARG A 38 12.33 5.98 -7.23
C ARG A 38 11.02 6.45 -6.62
N THR A 39 9.95 6.31 -7.39
CA THR A 39 8.59 6.67 -6.95
C THR A 39 7.86 5.40 -6.54
N TYR A 40 7.17 5.46 -5.40
CA TYR A 40 6.44 4.33 -4.86
C TYR A 40 4.96 4.71 -4.64
N CYS A 41 4.09 3.75 -4.92
CA CYS A 41 2.70 3.75 -4.48
C CYS A 41 2.62 2.92 -3.18
N LYS A 42 2.30 3.59 -2.08
CA LYS A 42 2.00 2.95 -0.79
C LYS A 42 0.52 2.60 -0.74
N ILE A 43 0.19 1.32 -0.75
CA ILE A 43 -1.18 0.83 -0.49
C ILE A 43 -1.28 0.42 0.97
N THR A 44 -2.22 1.01 1.70
CA THR A 44 -2.54 0.64 3.08
C THR A 44 -3.95 0.08 3.16
N ILE A 45 -4.08 -1.13 3.66
CA ILE A 45 -5.33 -1.83 3.90
C ILE A 45 -5.59 -1.81 5.41
N VAL A 46 -6.75 -1.30 5.81
CA VAL A 46 -7.20 -1.28 7.19
C VAL A 46 -8.34 -2.28 7.32
N THR A 47 -8.10 -3.33 8.10
CA THR A 47 -9.07 -4.38 8.40
C THR A 47 -9.59 -4.16 9.81
N THR A 48 -10.88 -3.83 9.95
CA THR A 48 -11.53 -3.72 11.26
C THR A 48 -12.22 -5.03 11.58
N HIS A 49 -11.85 -5.65 12.68
CA HIS A 49 -12.41 -6.91 13.16
C HIS A 49 -13.64 -6.66 14.03
N SER A 50 -14.49 -7.68 14.19
CA SER A 50 -15.71 -7.64 15.01
C SER A 50 -15.49 -7.29 16.48
N ASN A 51 -14.27 -7.48 17.01
CA ASN A 51 -13.89 -7.07 18.35
C ASN A 51 -13.45 -5.59 18.43
N GLY A 52 -13.54 -4.83 17.33
CA GLY A 52 -13.10 -3.44 17.23
C GLY A 52 -11.61 -3.23 16.93
N THR A 53 -10.82 -4.31 16.87
CA THR A 53 -9.38 -4.23 16.56
C THR A 53 -9.19 -3.82 15.10
N LYS A 54 -8.18 -2.98 14.83
CA LYS A 54 -7.77 -2.60 13.48
C LYS A 54 -6.41 -3.20 13.15
N SER A 55 -6.33 -3.94 12.05
CA SER A 55 -5.07 -4.38 11.44
C SER A 55 -4.74 -3.47 10.27
N TYR A 56 -3.45 -3.19 10.07
CA TYR A 56 -2.96 -2.31 9.02
C TYR A 56 -1.92 -3.07 8.20
N ASP A 57 -2.26 -3.41 6.97
CA ASP A 57 -1.35 -4.04 6.02
C ASP A 57 -0.88 -2.99 5.03
N THR A 58 0.44 -2.78 4.94
CA THR A 58 1.03 -1.80 4.04
C THR A 58 1.91 -2.49 3.02
N THR A 59 1.64 -2.27 1.74
CA THR A 59 2.44 -2.79 0.63
C THR A 59 2.91 -1.65 -0.26
N TYR A 60 4.15 -1.75 -0.72
CA TYR A 60 4.79 -0.74 -1.57
C TYR A 60 4.96 -1.29 -2.98
N TYR A 61 4.57 -0.51 -3.98
CA TYR A 61 4.73 -0.85 -5.39
C TYR A 61 5.56 0.23 -6.07
N GLU A 62 6.61 -0.16 -6.79
CA GLU A 62 7.34 0.78 -7.66
C GLU A 62 6.42 1.24 -8.78
N VAL A 63 6.36 2.55 -8.98
CA VAL A 63 5.58 3.20 -10.02
C VAL A 63 6.44 4.26 -10.71
N SER A 64 6.00 4.71 -11.88
CA SER A 64 6.59 5.86 -12.55
C SER A 64 6.44 7.12 -11.70
N SER A 65 7.22 8.16 -12.00
CA SER A 65 7.07 9.47 -11.36
C SER A 65 5.89 10.26 -11.94
N GLY A 66 5.45 11.29 -11.21
CA GLY A 66 4.45 12.26 -11.67
C GLY A 66 3.05 11.66 -11.91
N GLU A 67 2.35 12.19 -12.92
CA GLU A 67 0.96 11.80 -13.22
C GLU A 67 0.82 10.33 -13.65
N ALA A 68 1.82 9.79 -14.34
CA ALA A 68 1.85 8.38 -14.73
C ALA A 68 1.87 7.47 -13.49
N GLY A 69 2.65 7.84 -12.48
CA GLY A 69 2.70 7.15 -11.19
C GLY A 69 1.37 7.17 -10.44
N ALA A 70 0.70 8.33 -10.42
CA ALA A 70 -0.62 8.48 -9.81
C ALA A 70 -1.65 7.53 -10.47
N LYS A 71 -1.70 7.51 -11.81
CA LYS A 71 -2.60 6.60 -12.55
C LYS A 71 -2.29 5.12 -12.29
N GLN A 72 -1.01 4.76 -12.22
CA GLN A 72 -0.60 3.40 -11.85
C GLN A 72 -1.02 3.05 -10.42
N CYS A 73 -0.85 3.97 -9.47
CA CYS A 73 -1.23 3.79 -8.08
C CYS A 73 -2.74 3.59 -7.91
N ASP A 74 -3.56 4.37 -8.61
CA ASP A 74 -5.02 4.18 -8.64
C ASP A 74 -5.41 2.82 -9.22
N LYS A 75 -4.73 2.37 -10.29
CA LYS A 75 -4.97 1.05 -10.88
C LYS A 75 -4.61 -0.07 -9.91
N ILE A 76 -3.46 0.03 -9.23
CA ILE A 76 -3.02 -0.93 -8.21
C ILE A 76 -4.03 -0.97 -7.07
N LYS A 77 -4.45 0.19 -6.55
CA LYS A 77 -5.45 0.30 -5.49
C LYS A 77 -6.75 -0.44 -5.86
N LYS A 78 -7.28 -0.19 -7.06
CA LYS A 78 -8.50 -0.86 -7.56
C LYS A 78 -8.31 -2.38 -7.69
N ASN A 79 -7.15 -2.83 -8.16
CA ASN A 79 -6.85 -4.24 -8.31
C ASN A 79 -6.74 -4.95 -6.95
N VAL A 80 -6.03 -4.35 -5.99
CA VAL A 80 -5.93 -4.86 -4.61
C VAL A 80 -7.31 -4.95 -3.96
N GLN A 81 -8.14 -3.91 -4.14
CA GLN A 81 -9.52 -3.93 -3.65
C GLN A 81 -10.33 -5.08 -4.27
N ALA A 82 -10.27 -5.27 -5.58
CA ALA A 82 -10.97 -6.36 -6.26
C ALA A 82 -10.49 -7.74 -5.79
N SER A 83 -9.18 -7.94 -5.60
CA SER A 83 -8.63 -9.20 -5.10
C SER A 83 -9.08 -9.53 -3.68
N LEU A 84 -9.22 -8.53 -2.81
CA LEU A 84 -9.66 -8.73 -1.43
C LEU A 84 -11.18 -8.97 -1.34
N SER A 85 -11.98 -8.38 -2.24
CA SER A 85 -13.42 -8.64 -2.31
C SER A 85 -13.79 -10.07 -2.75
N VAL A 86 -12.87 -10.81 -3.36
CA VAL A 86 -13.08 -12.22 -3.73
C VAL A 86 -12.76 -13.17 -2.57
N ALA A 87 -12.00 -12.73 -1.57
CA ALA A 87 -11.56 -13.57 -0.44
C ALA A 87 -12.57 -13.64 0.73
N THR A 88 -13.78 -13.10 0.57
CA THR A 88 -14.83 -13.01 1.61
C THR A 88 -16.00 -13.98 1.41
N ASP A 89 -15.85 -15.03 0.61
CA ASP A 89 -16.84 -16.12 0.43
C ASP A 89 -16.60 -17.30 1.40
#